data_AF-A0AAV5QI52-F1
#
_entry.id   AF-A0AAV5QI52-F1
#
_cell.length_a   1.000
_cell.length_b   1.000
_cell.length_c   1.000
_cell.angle_alpha   90.00
_cell.angle_beta   90.00
_cell.angle_gamma   90.00
#
_symmetry.space_group_name_H-M   'P 1'
#
loop_
_entity.id
_entity.type
_entity.pdbx_description
1 polymer ?
#
loop_
_entity_poly.entity_id
_entity_poly.type
_entity_poly.pdbx_seq_one_letter_code
_entity_poly.pdbx_strand_id
1 'polypeptide(L)'
;MPPIATLSQPVLEKARTALQHNMASILMDRAAKQVASLQHQLASLVASNSFVQQLVKLSAITDIYNNNHLQELALAVIPFDLIDSQVESHWKTQEASTDTNTHYSKDDLFVKYLLKWFKNSFFTWTNKLPCPSCHNSDQSQIALVGHAQPTAVEKSDGDAGSVEIYRCAKCRHQYRFPRYNSPAKLLETRQGRCGEWANCFYLILHSLGMVDVRYVWNLEDHVWTEYYSTNFQKWIHLDSCEEAYDQPLIYCNNWGKKMSYVVAIGPLGMRDVSKRYIDMSTSKDKQLPRTKVSEKNLFKVLQFLDLRKKISYMRNTGDDLKIYQMFVRDIQEMKWLQNHDGVDSLVGDMGEKGRISGSKDWKAQRGENGGKK
;
A
#
# COMPACT_ATOMS: atom_id res chain seq x y z
N MET A 1 -34.45 31.62 -32.61
CA MET A 1 -33.19 31.50 -31.85
C MET A 1 -32.11 31.07 -32.83
N PRO A 2 -30.96 31.76 -32.92
CA PRO A 2 -29.87 31.29 -33.74
C PRO A 2 -29.35 29.96 -33.15
N PRO A 3 -28.88 29.01 -33.98
CA PRO A 3 -28.33 27.76 -33.48
C PRO A 3 -27.12 28.07 -32.62
N ILE A 4 -27.12 27.61 -31.37
CA ILE A 4 -25.93 27.66 -30.52
C ILE A 4 -24.86 26.82 -31.25
N ALA A 5 -23.81 27.48 -31.73
CA ALA A 5 -22.70 26.80 -32.39
C ALA A 5 -22.11 25.77 -31.42
N THR A 6 -22.27 24.49 -31.73
CA THR A 6 -21.68 23.40 -30.96
C THR A 6 -20.16 23.48 -31.15
N LEU A 7 -19.45 23.82 -30.08
CA LEU A 7 -17.99 23.78 -30.06
C LEU A 7 -17.53 22.37 -30.42
N SER A 8 -16.54 22.24 -31.32
CA SER A 8 -15.97 20.95 -31.67
C SER A 8 -15.33 20.27 -30.44
N GLN A 9 -15.35 18.94 -30.38
CA GLN A 9 -14.77 18.15 -29.29
C GLN A 9 -13.33 18.57 -28.93
N PRO A 10 -12.42 18.82 -29.89
CA PRO A 10 -11.06 19.28 -29.57
C PRO A 10 -11.01 20.64 -28.86
N VAL A 11 -11.94 21.55 -29.19
CA VAL A 11 -12.01 22.88 -28.55
C VAL A 11 -12.52 22.75 -27.12
N LEU A 12 -13.52 21.90 -26.89
CA LEU A 12 -14.04 21.61 -25.56
C LEU A 12 -12.96 20.97 -24.67
N GLU A 13 -12.17 20.04 -25.21
CA GLU A 13 -11.11 19.39 -24.44
C GLU A 13 -10.00 20.37 -24.08
N LYS A 14 -9.55 21.21 -25.02
CA LYS A 14 -8.58 22.29 -24.72
C LYS A 14 -9.09 23.23 -23.64
N ALA A 15 -10.36 23.64 -23.70
CA ALA A 15 -10.95 24.51 -22.70
C ALA A 15 -11.02 23.83 -21.32
N ARG A 16 -11.36 22.53 -21.28
CA ARG A 16 -11.36 21.72 -20.06
C ARG A 16 -9.96 21.64 -19.44
N THR A 17 -8.94 21.31 -20.24
CA THR A 17 -7.55 21.25 -19.77
C THR A 17 -7.08 22.59 -19.21
N ALA A 18 -7.36 23.70 -19.91
CA ALA A 18 -7.02 25.04 -19.42
C ALA A 18 -7.70 25.38 -18.08
N LEU A 19 -8.96 24.99 -17.90
CA LEU A 19 -9.66 25.15 -16.63
C LEU A 19 -9.01 24.32 -15.51
N GLN A 20 -8.57 23.10 -15.81
CA GLN A 20 -7.89 22.23 -14.83
C GLN A 20 -6.56 22.83 -14.36
N HIS A 21 -5.75 23.39 -15.26
CA HIS A 21 -4.53 24.13 -14.90
C HIS A 21 -4.83 25.31 -13.97
N ASN A 22 -5.81 26.15 -14.33
CA ASN A 22 -6.21 27.28 -13.49
C ASN A 22 -6.68 26.84 -12.10
N MET A 23 -7.44 25.74 -12.04
CA MET A 23 -7.93 25.19 -10.78
C MET A 23 -6.79 24.62 -9.93
N ALA A 24 -5.80 23.96 -10.54
CA ALA A 24 -4.61 23.48 -9.85
C ALA A 24 -3.88 24.64 -9.16
N SER A 25 -3.63 25.74 -9.88
CA SER A 25 -2.99 26.94 -9.34
C SER A 25 -3.74 27.51 -8.12
N ILE A 26 -5.07 27.65 -8.22
CA ILE A 26 -5.91 28.13 -7.11
C ILE A 26 -5.84 27.17 -5.90
N LEU A 27 -5.91 25.86 -6.14
CA LEU A 27 -5.84 24.86 -5.09
C LEU A 27 -4.46 24.88 -4.40
N MET A 28 -3.38 25.08 -5.16
CA MET A 28 -2.03 25.16 -4.62
C MET A 28 -1.78 26.41 -3.77
N ASP A 29 -2.31 27.57 -4.16
CA ASP A 29 -2.26 28.79 -3.33
C ASP A 29 -2.99 28.56 -1.99
N ARG A 30 -4.19 27.97 -2.04
CA ARG A 30 -4.95 27.61 -0.83
C ARG A 30 -4.20 26.59 0.03
N ALA A 31 -3.60 25.58 -0.60
CA ALA A 31 -2.80 24.57 0.08
C ALA A 31 -1.60 25.20 0.82
N ALA A 32 -0.88 26.11 0.18
CA ALA A 32 0.26 26.81 0.78
C ALA A 32 -0.15 27.62 2.01
N LYS A 33 -1.26 28.39 1.92
CA LYS A 33 -1.83 29.14 3.05
C LYS A 33 -2.25 28.21 4.20
N GLN A 34 -2.90 27.10 3.87
CA GLN A 34 -3.33 26.11 4.86
C GLN A 34 -2.14 25.45 5.56
N VAL A 35 -1.09 25.08 4.82
CA VAL A 35 0.15 24.51 5.39
C VAL A 35 0.83 25.50 6.33
N ALA A 36 0.94 26.78 5.96
CA ALA A 36 1.52 27.81 6.81
C ALA A 36 0.73 27.96 8.14
N SER A 37 -0.60 27.95 8.07
CA SER A 37 -1.47 28.00 9.26
C SER A 37 -1.29 26.76 10.15
N LEU A 38 -1.32 25.57 9.56
CA LEU A 38 -1.20 24.30 10.29
C LEU A 38 0.21 24.09 10.88
N GLN A 39 1.26 24.54 10.20
CA GLN A 39 2.65 24.44 10.67
C GLN A 39 2.78 25.03 12.08
N HIS A 40 2.23 26.23 12.30
CA HIS A 40 2.28 26.88 13.62
C HIS A 40 1.39 26.15 14.64
N GLN A 41 0.17 25.76 14.25
CA GLN A 41 -0.77 25.07 15.15
C GLN A 41 -0.27 23.69 15.61
N LEU A 42 0.47 22.99 14.77
CA LEU A 42 0.87 21.60 15.00
C LEU A 42 2.29 21.48 15.59
N ALA A 43 3.09 22.54 15.63
CA ALA A 43 4.50 22.49 16.07
C ALA A 43 4.66 21.82 17.44
N SER A 44 3.89 22.28 18.44
CA SER A 44 3.93 21.70 19.80
C SER A 44 3.46 20.24 19.82
N LEU A 45 2.43 19.91 19.04
CA LEU A 45 1.90 18.54 18.97
C LEU A 45 2.91 17.58 18.33
N VAL A 46 3.59 18.01 17.26
CA VAL A 46 4.66 17.21 16.62
C VAL A 46 5.83 17.01 17.57
N ALA A 47 6.16 17.99 18.40
CA ALA A 47 7.24 17.86 19.39
C ALA A 47 6.88 16.93 20.57
N SER A 48 5.61 16.89 20.97
CA SER A 48 5.19 16.24 22.23
C SER A 48 4.49 14.89 22.06
N ASN A 49 3.92 14.58 20.89
CA ASN A 49 3.16 13.35 20.68
C ASN A 49 3.94 12.35 19.79
N SER A 50 4.32 11.21 20.37
CA SER A 50 5.12 10.17 19.70
C SER A 50 4.40 9.51 18.51
N PHE A 51 3.08 9.39 18.56
CA PHE A 51 2.30 8.87 17.42
C PHE A 51 2.29 9.88 16.26
N VAL A 52 2.18 11.17 16.54
CA VAL A 52 2.32 12.21 15.50
C VAL A 52 3.73 12.21 14.90
N GLN A 53 4.77 12.05 15.72
CA GLN A 53 6.14 11.90 15.22
C GLN A 53 6.30 10.66 14.31
N GLN A 54 5.63 9.56 14.65
CA GLN A 54 5.59 8.37 13.81
C GLN A 54 4.91 8.66 12.47
N LEU A 55 3.78 9.37 12.45
CA LEU A 55 3.11 9.77 11.20
C LEU A 55 4.00 10.68 10.33
N VAL A 56 4.73 11.61 10.95
CA VAL A 56 5.70 12.45 10.23
C VAL A 56 6.79 11.58 9.57
N LYS A 57 7.35 10.60 10.30
CA LYS A 57 8.33 9.65 9.73
C LYS A 57 7.71 8.81 8.61
N LEU A 58 6.49 8.30 8.82
CA LEU A 58 5.75 7.52 7.83
C LEU A 58 5.51 8.31 6.55
N SER A 59 5.33 9.64 6.62
CA SER A 59 5.09 10.46 5.43
C SER A 59 6.23 10.42 4.41
N ALA A 60 7.45 10.05 4.81
CA ALA A 60 8.63 9.98 3.96
C ALA A 60 8.98 8.56 3.47
N ILE A 61 8.27 7.52 3.92
CA ILE A 61 8.66 6.12 3.63
C ILE A 61 8.59 5.78 2.14
N THR A 62 7.77 6.50 1.39
CA THR A 62 7.60 6.29 -0.05
C THR A 62 8.60 7.09 -0.89
N ASP A 63 9.36 8.00 -0.28
CA ASP A 63 10.25 8.88 -1.03
C ASP A 63 11.44 8.09 -1.63
N ILE A 64 11.85 6.99 -1.00
CA ILE A 64 12.94 6.12 -1.48
C ILE A 64 12.65 5.49 -2.85
N TYR A 65 11.37 5.30 -3.20
CA TYR A 65 10.99 4.64 -4.47
C TYR A 65 11.02 5.60 -5.66
N ASN A 66 11.14 6.91 -5.43
CA ASN A 66 11.37 7.91 -6.47
C ASN A 66 12.86 7.91 -6.88
N ASN A 67 13.35 6.74 -7.31
CA ASN A 67 14.74 6.51 -7.70
C ASN A 67 14.76 5.68 -8.99
N ASN A 68 15.21 6.29 -10.09
CA ASN A 68 15.20 5.67 -11.42
C ASN A 68 15.93 4.32 -11.44
N HIS A 69 17.07 4.21 -10.75
CA HIS A 69 17.82 2.95 -10.71
C HIS A 69 17.03 1.84 -10.01
N LEU A 70 16.35 2.14 -8.90
CA LEU A 70 15.48 1.15 -8.24
C LEU A 70 14.31 0.75 -9.14
N GLN A 71 13.75 1.70 -9.87
CA GLN A 71 12.63 1.43 -10.78
C GLN A 71 13.06 0.57 -11.96
N GLU A 72 14.22 0.83 -12.55
CA GLU A 72 14.81 0.00 -13.61
C GLU A 72 15.07 -1.43 -13.14
N LEU A 73 15.63 -1.62 -11.93
CA LEU A 73 15.84 -2.95 -11.35
C LEU A 73 14.51 -3.70 -11.16
N ALA A 74 13.45 -3.01 -10.75
CA ALA A 74 12.14 -3.60 -10.59
C ALA A 74 11.51 -3.98 -11.93
N LEU A 75 11.57 -3.09 -12.93
CA LEU A 75 11.07 -3.38 -14.27
C LEU A 75 11.79 -4.58 -14.90
N ALA A 76 13.10 -4.72 -14.66
CA ALA A 76 13.90 -5.81 -15.20
C ALA A 76 13.50 -7.21 -14.70
N VAL A 77 12.81 -7.32 -13.56
CA VAL A 77 12.38 -8.63 -13.02
C VAL A 77 10.93 -9.00 -13.38
N ILE A 78 10.15 -8.06 -13.91
CA ILE A 78 8.74 -8.30 -14.25
C ILE A 78 8.66 -9.09 -15.57
N PRO A 79 7.95 -10.23 -15.60
CA PRO A 79 7.76 -11.00 -16.83
C PRO A 79 6.60 -10.41 -17.65
N PHE A 80 6.85 -9.26 -18.29
CA PHE A 80 5.83 -8.53 -19.06
C PHE A 80 5.08 -9.42 -20.05
N ASP A 81 5.79 -10.17 -20.90
CA ASP A 81 5.16 -11.05 -21.91
C ASP A 81 4.19 -12.07 -21.30
N LEU A 82 4.54 -12.66 -20.15
CA LEU A 82 3.68 -13.61 -19.46
C LEU A 82 2.41 -12.92 -18.95
N ILE A 83 2.57 -11.77 -18.29
CA ILE A 83 1.44 -11.03 -17.71
C ILE A 83 0.54 -10.50 -18.84
N ASP A 84 1.10 -9.91 -19.88
CA ASP A 84 0.35 -9.37 -21.03
C ASP A 84 -0.44 -10.48 -21.73
N SER A 85 0.14 -11.67 -21.91
CA SER A 85 -0.59 -12.81 -22.49
C SER A 85 -1.82 -13.21 -21.65
N GLN A 86 -1.70 -13.14 -20.31
CA GLN A 86 -2.80 -13.43 -19.39
C GLN A 86 -3.86 -12.33 -19.41
N VAL A 87 -3.43 -11.06 -19.47
CA VAL A 87 -4.30 -9.90 -19.61
C VAL A 87 -5.12 -9.99 -20.89
N GLU A 88 -4.49 -10.24 -22.04
CA GLU A 88 -5.18 -10.34 -23.32
C GLU A 88 -6.16 -11.52 -23.37
N SER A 89 -5.79 -12.66 -22.79
CA SER A 89 -6.70 -13.81 -22.69
C SER A 89 -7.92 -13.49 -21.82
N HIS A 90 -7.73 -12.80 -20.69
CA HIS A 90 -8.84 -12.40 -19.82
C HIS A 90 -9.71 -11.35 -20.49
N TRP A 91 -9.11 -10.32 -21.09
CA TRP A 91 -9.79 -9.23 -21.78
C TRP A 91 -10.75 -9.75 -22.85
N LYS A 92 -10.30 -10.66 -23.72
CA LYS A 92 -11.15 -11.29 -24.75
C LYS A 92 -12.33 -12.07 -24.18
N THR A 93 -12.11 -12.76 -23.06
CA THR A 93 -13.16 -13.53 -22.38
C THR A 93 -14.20 -12.58 -21.75
N GLN A 94 -13.75 -11.48 -21.15
CA GLN A 94 -14.60 -10.45 -20.57
C GLN A 94 -15.42 -9.71 -21.63
N GLU A 95 -14.84 -9.38 -22.79
CA GLU A 95 -15.57 -8.73 -23.90
C GLU A 95 -16.69 -9.62 -24.46
N ALA A 96 -16.55 -10.93 -24.37
CA ALA A 96 -17.60 -11.87 -24.75
C ALA A 96 -18.71 -12.04 -23.69
N SER A 97 -18.51 -11.51 -22.48
CA SER A 97 -19.48 -11.57 -21.38
C SER A 97 -20.55 -10.48 -21.51
N THR A 98 -21.79 -10.83 -21.15
CA THR A 98 -22.89 -9.87 -21.05
C THR A 98 -23.01 -9.20 -19.66
N ASP A 99 -22.28 -9.71 -18.67
CA ASP A 99 -22.26 -9.14 -17.31
C ASP A 99 -21.18 -8.06 -17.20
N THR A 100 -21.63 -6.79 -17.24
CA THR A 100 -20.77 -5.61 -17.29
C THR A 100 -20.38 -5.06 -15.91
N ASN A 101 -20.98 -5.56 -14.82
CA ASN A 101 -20.80 -4.97 -13.49
C ASN A 101 -19.39 -5.15 -12.90
N THR A 102 -18.55 -6.01 -13.48
CA THR A 102 -17.18 -6.28 -13.02
C THR A 102 -16.13 -6.19 -14.14
N HIS A 103 -16.41 -5.40 -15.18
CA HIS A 103 -15.45 -5.23 -16.27
C HIS A 103 -14.21 -4.46 -15.81
N TYR A 104 -13.08 -5.18 -15.71
CA TYR A 104 -11.76 -4.64 -15.43
C TYR A 104 -11.21 -3.93 -16.67
N SER A 105 -10.45 -2.84 -16.48
CA SER A 105 -9.58 -2.32 -17.56
C SER A 105 -8.38 -3.23 -17.78
N LYS A 106 -7.63 -3.02 -18.88
CA LYS A 106 -6.35 -3.73 -19.07
C LYS A 106 -5.35 -3.44 -17.94
N ASP A 107 -5.30 -2.21 -17.42
CA ASP A 107 -4.45 -1.85 -16.29
C ASP A 107 -4.87 -2.59 -15.01
N ASP A 108 -6.17 -2.69 -14.76
CA ASP A 108 -6.70 -3.44 -13.60
C ASP A 108 -6.32 -4.93 -13.70
N LEU A 109 -6.47 -5.52 -14.89
CA LEU A 109 -6.07 -6.90 -15.15
C LEU A 109 -4.56 -7.08 -14.99
N PHE A 110 -3.75 -6.14 -15.49
CA PHE A 110 -2.30 -6.19 -15.37
C PHE A 110 -1.88 -6.21 -13.90
N VAL A 111 -2.41 -5.29 -13.09
CA VAL A 111 -2.15 -5.25 -11.64
C VAL A 111 -2.59 -6.55 -10.95
N LYS A 112 -3.75 -7.10 -11.33
CA LYS A 112 -4.27 -8.35 -10.77
C LYS A 112 -3.38 -9.56 -11.10
N TYR A 113 -2.90 -9.68 -12.33
CA TYR A 113 -2.00 -10.75 -12.74
C TYR A 113 -0.58 -10.57 -12.19
N LEU A 114 -0.13 -9.32 -12.05
CA LEU A 114 1.13 -8.98 -11.38
C LEU A 114 1.12 -9.40 -9.90
N LEU A 115 0.01 -9.15 -9.19
CA LEU A 115 -0.19 -9.62 -7.82
C LEU A 115 -0.08 -11.15 -7.72
N LYS A 116 -0.75 -11.86 -8.64
CA LYS A 116 -0.69 -13.32 -8.73
C LYS A 116 0.72 -13.83 -9.02
N TRP A 117 1.43 -13.26 -9.99
CA TRP A 117 2.81 -13.63 -10.28
C TRP A 117 3.73 -13.38 -9.07
N PHE A 118 3.57 -12.23 -8.41
CA PHE A 118 4.40 -11.88 -7.26
C PHE A 118 4.29 -12.93 -6.15
N LYS A 119 3.06 -13.35 -5.82
CA LYS A 119 2.78 -14.33 -4.77
C LYS A 119 3.24 -15.75 -5.10
N ASN A 120 3.05 -16.18 -6.35
CA ASN A 120 3.16 -17.59 -6.73
C ASN A 120 4.48 -17.94 -7.43
N SER A 121 5.23 -16.94 -7.91
CA SER A 121 6.41 -17.17 -8.74
C SER A 121 7.62 -16.33 -8.35
N PHE A 122 7.40 -15.10 -7.87
CA PHE A 122 8.51 -14.20 -7.58
C PHE A 122 8.99 -14.27 -6.13
N PHE A 123 8.10 -14.08 -5.17
CA PHE A 123 8.45 -13.83 -3.76
C PHE A 123 8.01 -14.95 -2.84
N THR A 124 8.82 -15.27 -1.82
CA THR A 124 8.61 -16.41 -0.92
C THR A 124 8.43 -15.98 0.53
N TRP A 125 7.41 -16.53 1.19
CA TRP A 125 7.20 -16.27 2.62
C TRP A 125 8.24 -17.02 3.43
N THR A 126 8.98 -16.30 4.27
CA THR A 126 10.03 -16.87 5.11
C THR A 126 9.78 -16.54 6.57
N ASN A 127 9.36 -17.56 7.32
CA ASN A 127 9.30 -17.46 8.78
C ASN A 127 10.70 -17.61 9.38
N LYS A 128 11.40 -18.70 9.05
CA LYS A 128 12.80 -18.93 9.42
C LYS A 128 13.52 -19.46 8.18
N LEU A 129 14.70 -18.91 7.87
CA LEU A 129 15.52 -19.40 6.76
C LEU A 129 15.92 -20.87 6.99
N PRO A 130 16.00 -21.71 5.94
CA PRO A 130 16.65 -23.01 6.02
C PRO A 130 18.09 -22.88 6.53
N CYS A 131 18.60 -23.89 7.23
CA CYS A 131 19.97 -23.86 7.72
C CYS A 131 20.96 -23.81 6.53
N PRO A 132 21.84 -22.81 6.43
CA PRO A 132 22.76 -22.68 5.29
C PRO A 132 23.84 -23.78 5.26
N SER A 133 24.12 -24.42 6.40
CA SER A 133 25.16 -25.45 6.50
C SER A 133 24.67 -26.87 6.15
N CYS A 134 23.43 -27.22 6.47
CA CYS A 134 22.91 -28.58 6.27
C CYS A 134 21.57 -28.63 5.52
N HIS A 135 21.10 -27.49 5.02
CA HIS A 135 19.84 -27.30 4.29
C HIS A 135 18.59 -27.77 5.02
N ASN A 136 18.65 -27.91 6.36
CA ASN A 136 17.48 -28.27 7.15
C ASN A 136 16.41 -27.17 7.04
N SER A 137 15.26 -27.52 6.47
CA SER A 137 14.11 -26.65 6.30
C SER A 137 12.99 -26.93 7.30
N ASP A 138 13.14 -27.93 8.18
CA ASP A 138 12.19 -28.21 9.25
C ASP A 138 12.19 -27.07 10.27
N GLN A 139 11.11 -26.28 10.23
CA GLN A 139 10.92 -25.08 11.05
C GLN A 139 10.88 -25.39 12.56
N SER A 140 10.55 -26.62 12.96
CA SER A 140 10.56 -27.06 14.37
C SER A 140 11.98 -27.25 14.91
N GLN A 141 12.93 -27.54 14.03
CA GLN A 141 14.34 -27.75 14.34
C GLN A 141 15.19 -26.49 14.15
N ILE A 142 14.56 -25.34 13.90
CA ILE A 142 15.21 -24.05 13.76
C ILE A 142 14.72 -23.14 14.89
N ALA A 143 15.59 -22.82 15.84
CA ALA A 143 15.25 -22.01 17.01
C ALA A 143 15.81 -20.60 16.86
N LEU A 144 14.99 -19.57 17.13
CA LEU A 144 15.49 -18.21 17.34
C LEU A 144 16.24 -18.21 18.67
N VAL A 145 17.50 -17.80 18.65
CA VAL A 145 18.39 -17.80 19.82
C VAL A 145 18.87 -16.41 20.22
N GLY A 146 18.49 -15.38 19.46
CA GLY A 146 18.74 -14.00 19.82
C GLY A 146 18.58 -13.03 18.66
N HIS A 147 18.92 -11.78 18.92
CA HIS A 147 19.00 -10.72 17.93
C HIS A 147 20.41 -10.14 17.93
N ALA A 148 20.84 -9.63 16.78
CA ALA A 148 22.11 -8.92 16.63
C ALA A 148 21.91 -7.61 15.88
N GLN A 149 22.87 -6.70 16.05
CA GLN A 149 23.00 -5.56 15.16
C GLN A 149 23.41 -6.04 13.76
N PRO A 150 22.94 -5.37 12.70
CA PRO A 150 23.44 -5.57 11.35
C PRO A 150 24.96 -5.41 11.28
N THR A 151 25.62 -6.23 10.46
CA THR A 151 27.00 -5.97 10.07
C THR A 151 27.08 -4.76 9.15
N ALA A 152 28.28 -4.22 8.93
CA ALA A 152 28.48 -3.11 8.01
C ALA A 152 27.94 -3.43 6.61
N VAL A 153 28.15 -4.66 6.11
CA VAL A 153 27.68 -5.13 4.81
C VAL A 153 26.15 -5.28 4.78
N GLU A 154 25.56 -5.90 5.80
CA GLU A 154 24.09 -6.04 5.88
C GLU A 154 23.40 -4.68 5.94
N LYS A 155 24.06 -3.68 6.55
CA LYS A 155 23.57 -2.31 6.62
C LYS A 155 23.74 -1.55 5.31
N SER A 156 24.92 -1.62 4.67
CA SER A 156 25.19 -0.91 3.42
C SER A 156 24.37 -1.44 2.25
N ASP A 157 24.28 -2.77 2.13
CA ASP A 157 23.74 -3.41 0.93
C ASP A 157 22.22 -3.55 1.00
N GLY A 158 21.70 -3.79 2.21
CA GLY A 158 20.31 -4.17 2.42
C GLY A 158 19.50 -3.24 3.32
N ASP A 159 20.13 -2.18 3.84
CA ASP A 159 19.56 -1.34 4.90
C ASP A 159 18.90 -2.17 6.00
N ALA A 160 19.60 -3.22 6.46
CA ALA A 160 19.06 -4.08 7.50
C ALA A 160 18.76 -3.25 8.77
N GLY A 161 17.54 -3.40 9.29
CA GLY A 161 17.12 -2.74 10.54
C GLY A 161 17.46 -3.58 11.77
N SER A 162 17.38 -4.90 11.64
CA SER A 162 17.68 -5.86 12.68
C SER A 162 18.12 -7.19 12.08
N VAL A 163 18.76 -8.02 12.88
CA VAL A 163 19.16 -9.38 12.48
C VAL A 163 18.68 -10.38 13.49
N GLU A 164 17.94 -11.37 13.02
CA GLU A 164 17.49 -12.51 13.81
C GLU A 164 18.56 -13.60 13.76
N ILE A 165 18.96 -14.16 14.91
CA ILE A 165 19.97 -15.22 14.99
C ILE A 165 19.26 -16.53 15.24
N TYR A 166 19.46 -17.48 14.33
CA TYR A 166 18.87 -18.82 14.41
C TYR A 166 19.94 -19.87 14.71
N ARG A 167 19.53 -20.97 15.34
CA ARG A 167 20.35 -22.16 15.57
C ARG A 167 19.61 -23.38 15.04
N CYS A 168 20.29 -24.17 14.20
CA CYS A 168 19.78 -25.44 13.71
C CYS A 168 19.99 -26.54 14.76
N ALA A 169 18.95 -27.29 15.12
CA ALA A 169 19.07 -28.42 16.04
C ALA A 169 19.85 -29.61 15.42
N LYS A 170 19.73 -29.81 14.10
CA LYS A 170 20.35 -30.92 13.37
C LYS A 170 21.88 -30.82 13.30
N CYS A 171 22.43 -29.67 12.94
CA CYS A 171 23.88 -29.48 12.77
C CYS A 171 24.51 -28.49 13.76
N ARG A 172 23.71 -27.92 14.68
CA ARG A 172 24.13 -26.93 15.69
C ARG A 172 24.67 -25.61 15.14
N HIS A 173 24.74 -25.44 13.82
CA HIS A 173 25.17 -24.21 13.17
C HIS A 173 24.24 -23.04 13.54
N GLN A 174 24.84 -21.91 13.89
CA GLN A 174 24.14 -20.64 14.08
C GLN A 174 24.31 -19.75 12.86
N TYR A 175 23.22 -19.13 12.44
CA TYR A 175 23.21 -18.30 11.23
C TYR A 175 22.30 -17.09 11.41
N ARG A 176 22.49 -16.11 10.52
CA ARG A 176 21.88 -14.79 10.56
C ARG A 176 20.72 -14.74 9.58
N PHE A 177 19.63 -14.08 9.96
CA PHE A 177 18.55 -13.66 9.07
C PHE A 177 18.38 -12.15 9.17
N PRO A 178 19.07 -11.36 8.32
CA PRO A 178 18.90 -9.92 8.27
C PRO A 178 17.52 -9.53 7.75
N ARG A 179 16.87 -8.57 8.43
CA ARG A 179 15.58 -8.00 8.01
C ARG A 179 15.87 -6.75 7.19
N TYR A 180 15.94 -6.93 5.87
CA TYR A 180 16.31 -5.91 4.90
C TYR A 180 15.17 -4.93 4.60
N ASN A 181 15.50 -3.64 4.50
CA ASN A 181 14.57 -2.59 4.09
C ASN A 181 14.88 -2.02 2.69
N SER A 182 16.07 -2.30 2.14
CA SER A 182 16.45 -1.91 0.78
C SER A 182 15.58 -2.66 -0.25
N PRO A 183 14.75 -1.96 -1.03
CA PRO A 183 13.92 -2.59 -2.06
C PRO A 183 14.76 -3.35 -3.09
N ALA A 184 15.93 -2.82 -3.47
CA ALA A 184 16.87 -3.50 -4.37
C ALA A 184 17.31 -4.86 -3.80
N LYS A 185 17.65 -4.90 -2.51
CA LYS A 185 18.04 -6.16 -1.87
C LYS A 185 16.89 -7.16 -1.83
N LEU A 186 15.65 -6.69 -1.70
CA LEU A 186 14.46 -7.55 -1.71
C LEU A 186 14.15 -8.12 -3.10
N LEU A 187 14.48 -7.41 -4.19
CA LEU A 187 14.40 -7.95 -5.56
C LEU A 187 15.38 -9.12 -5.77
N GLU A 188 16.52 -9.10 -5.07
CA GLU A 188 17.52 -10.19 -5.08
C GLU A 188 17.12 -11.36 -4.18
N THR A 189 16.80 -11.08 -2.90
CA THR A 189 16.55 -12.13 -1.91
C THR A 189 15.21 -12.81 -2.11
N ARG A 190 14.23 -12.09 -2.68
CA ARG A 190 12.89 -12.58 -3.03
C ARG A 190 12.17 -13.28 -1.89
N GLN A 191 12.44 -12.88 -0.65
CA GLN A 191 11.88 -13.55 0.51
C GLN A 191 11.77 -12.64 1.73
N GLY A 192 10.81 -12.94 2.60
CA GLY A 192 10.62 -12.23 3.86
C GLY A 192 9.22 -12.43 4.45
N ARG A 193 8.79 -11.48 5.29
CA ARG A 193 7.45 -11.42 5.90
C ARG A 193 6.69 -10.21 5.35
N CYS A 194 5.52 -9.88 5.92
CA CYS A 194 4.63 -8.85 5.36
C CYS A 194 5.32 -7.50 5.07
N GLY A 195 6.26 -7.07 5.91
CA GLY A 195 7.07 -5.86 5.68
C GLY A 195 7.86 -5.91 4.37
N GLU A 196 8.67 -6.94 4.17
CA GLU A 196 9.46 -7.14 2.95
C GLU A 196 8.58 -7.36 1.72
N TRP A 197 7.48 -8.09 1.87
CA TRP A 197 6.50 -8.34 0.81
C TRP A 197 5.87 -7.03 0.31
N ALA A 198 5.33 -6.20 1.21
CA ALA A 198 4.70 -4.94 0.85
C ALA A 198 5.72 -3.92 0.31
N ASN A 199 6.93 -3.87 0.86
CA ASN A 199 8.02 -3.00 0.39
C ASN A 199 8.41 -3.33 -1.06
N CYS A 200 8.75 -4.59 -1.33
CA CYS A 200 9.16 -5.02 -2.67
C CYS A 200 8.02 -4.87 -3.69
N PHE A 201 6.80 -5.24 -3.31
CA PHE A 201 5.65 -5.11 -4.19
C PHE A 201 5.27 -3.64 -4.46
N TYR A 202 5.41 -2.75 -3.47
CA TYR A 202 5.22 -1.32 -3.68
C TYR A 202 6.21 -0.78 -4.72
N LEU A 203 7.50 -1.14 -4.64
CA LEU A 203 8.48 -0.74 -5.64
C LEU A 203 8.05 -1.19 -7.04
N ILE A 204 7.69 -2.47 -7.18
CA ILE A 204 7.27 -3.05 -8.46
C ILE A 204 6.09 -2.28 -9.06
N LEU A 205 5.03 -2.04 -8.27
CA LEU A 205 3.86 -1.28 -8.74
C LEU A 205 4.22 0.17 -9.09
N HIS A 206 5.00 0.84 -8.24
CA HIS A 206 5.40 2.22 -8.44
C HIS A 206 6.24 2.40 -9.72
N SER A 207 7.09 1.42 -10.03
CA SER A 207 8.00 1.44 -11.18
C SER A 207 7.28 1.33 -12.52
N LEU A 208 6.04 0.83 -12.54
CA LEU A 208 5.25 0.72 -13.78
C LEU A 208 4.90 2.09 -14.38
N GLY A 209 4.83 3.15 -13.57
CA GLY A 209 4.46 4.49 -14.01
C GLY A 209 3.02 4.66 -14.53
N MET A 210 2.24 3.58 -14.67
CA MET A 210 0.87 3.59 -15.21
C MET A 210 -0.21 3.84 -14.13
N VAL A 211 0.08 3.49 -12.86
CA VAL A 211 -0.89 3.58 -11.76
C VAL A 211 -0.34 4.40 -10.60
N ASP A 212 -1.25 5.04 -9.86
CA ASP A 212 -0.91 5.64 -8.58
C ASP A 212 -0.94 4.57 -7.48
N VAL A 213 0.07 4.58 -6.61
CA VAL A 213 0.26 3.54 -5.58
C VAL A 213 0.43 4.16 -4.21
N ARG A 214 -0.18 3.55 -3.20
CA ARG A 214 -0.01 3.88 -1.78
C ARG A 214 0.52 2.67 -1.02
N TYR A 215 1.43 2.94 -0.09
CA TYR A 215 1.81 2.03 0.97
C TYR A 215 0.82 2.21 2.11
N VAL A 216 0.22 1.13 2.58
CA VAL A 216 -0.76 1.18 3.67
C VAL A 216 -0.16 0.59 4.93
N TRP A 217 -0.21 1.38 6.00
CA TRP A 217 0.30 1.02 7.29
C TRP A 217 -0.84 0.86 8.30
N ASN A 218 -0.92 -0.29 8.94
CA ASN A 218 -1.76 -0.51 10.11
C ASN A 218 -0.91 -0.55 11.39
N LEU A 219 -1.35 0.17 12.43
CA LEU A 219 -0.64 0.27 13.71
C LEU A 219 -0.41 -1.10 14.36
N GLU A 220 -1.34 -2.04 14.21
CA GLU A 220 -1.27 -3.39 14.77
C GLU A 220 -0.43 -4.36 13.91
N ASP A 221 0.74 -3.90 13.46
CA ASP A 221 1.79 -4.72 12.84
C ASP A 221 1.31 -5.48 11.59
N HIS A 222 0.76 -4.75 10.62
CA HIS A 222 0.59 -5.25 9.25
C HIS A 222 0.66 -4.10 8.24
N VAL A 223 1.08 -4.43 7.03
CA VAL A 223 1.29 -3.46 5.94
C VAL A 223 0.92 -4.11 4.62
N TRP A 224 0.42 -3.30 3.69
CA TRP A 224 -0.01 -3.73 2.36
C TRP A 224 0.02 -2.53 1.40
N THR A 225 -0.60 -2.66 0.24
CA THR A 225 -0.60 -1.63 -0.80
C THR A 225 -2.01 -1.30 -1.29
N GLU A 226 -2.19 -0.10 -1.83
CA GLU A 226 -3.35 0.27 -2.63
C GLU A 226 -2.86 0.78 -3.98
N TYR A 227 -3.67 0.58 -5.03
CA TYR A 227 -3.50 1.31 -6.29
C TYR A 227 -4.78 2.02 -6.68
N TYR A 228 -4.70 3.09 -7.46
CA TYR A 228 -5.89 3.78 -7.95
C TYR A 228 -6.31 3.21 -9.31
N SER A 229 -7.49 2.62 -9.37
CA SER A 229 -8.12 2.24 -10.64
C SER A 229 -8.85 3.44 -11.23
N THR A 230 -8.46 3.84 -12.44
CA THR A 230 -9.15 4.88 -13.21
C THR A 230 -10.53 4.42 -13.71
N ASN A 231 -10.66 3.12 -13.99
CA ASN A 231 -11.90 2.48 -14.43
C ASN A 231 -12.96 2.46 -13.31
N PHE A 232 -12.59 1.99 -12.11
CA PHE A 232 -13.51 1.99 -10.96
C PHE A 232 -13.53 3.32 -10.19
N GLN A 233 -12.70 4.28 -10.57
CA GLN A 233 -12.54 5.58 -9.93
C GLN A 233 -12.32 5.52 -8.40
N LYS A 234 -11.67 4.46 -7.92
CA LYS A 234 -11.42 4.23 -6.49
C LYS A 234 -10.02 3.65 -6.25
N TRP A 235 -9.54 3.82 -5.02
CA TRP A 235 -8.39 3.07 -4.52
C TRP A 235 -8.82 1.62 -4.28
N ILE A 236 -8.05 0.69 -4.84
CA ILE A 236 -8.24 -0.74 -4.75
C ILE A 236 -7.20 -1.29 -3.78
N HIS A 237 -7.67 -2.10 -2.84
CA HIS A 237 -6.82 -2.81 -1.90
C HIS A 237 -6.00 -3.92 -2.58
N LEU A 238 -4.71 -4.02 -2.23
CA LEU A 238 -3.82 -5.10 -2.65
C LEU A 238 -3.00 -5.61 -1.45
N ASP A 239 -3.16 -6.87 -1.06
CA ASP A 239 -2.23 -7.57 -0.17
C ASP A 239 -1.46 -8.65 -0.95
N SER A 240 -0.17 -8.38 -1.20
CA SER A 240 0.72 -9.29 -1.92
C SER A 240 0.99 -10.59 -1.18
N CYS A 241 0.91 -10.60 0.16
CA CYS A 241 1.10 -11.81 0.96
C CYS A 241 -0.05 -12.80 0.77
N GLU A 242 -1.23 -12.31 0.43
CA GLU A 242 -2.48 -13.07 0.38
C GLU A 242 -3.04 -13.24 -1.03
N GLU A 243 -2.42 -12.60 -2.05
CA GLU A 243 -3.01 -12.45 -3.39
C GLU A 243 -4.41 -11.80 -3.34
N ALA A 244 -4.64 -10.93 -2.34
CA ALA A 244 -5.95 -10.35 -2.10
C ALA A 244 -6.11 -9.06 -2.92
N TYR A 245 -6.98 -9.11 -3.93
CA TYR A 245 -7.35 -7.98 -4.79
C TYR A 245 -8.74 -7.46 -4.41
N ASP A 246 -8.83 -6.17 -4.07
CA ASP A 246 -10.05 -5.46 -3.62
C ASP A 246 -10.80 -6.11 -2.46
N GLN A 247 -10.07 -6.72 -1.50
CA GLN A 247 -10.65 -7.39 -0.32
C GLN A 247 -10.23 -6.72 1.00
N PRO A 248 -10.62 -5.46 1.26
CA PRO A 248 -10.14 -4.74 2.43
C PRO A 248 -10.64 -5.31 3.77
N LEU A 249 -11.72 -6.10 3.78
CA LEU A 249 -12.24 -6.73 4.99
C LEU A 249 -11.55 -8.04 5.39
N ILE A 250 -10.57 -8.51 4.61
CA ILE A 250 -9.84 -9.75 4.91
C ILE A 250 -9.24 -9.73 6.33
N TYR A 251 -8.79 -8.57 6.81
CA TYR A 251 -8.17 -8.44 8.12
C TYR A 251 -9.18 -8.55 9.27
N CYS A 252 -10.22 -7.71 9.27
CA CYS A 252 -11.19 -7.68 10.36
C CYS A 252 -12.12 -8.89 10.35
N ASN A 253 -12.68 -9.21 9.18
CA ASN A 253 -13.74 -10.21 9.08
C ASN A 253 -13.14 -11.61 9.01
N ASN A 254 -12.12 -11.79 8.18
CA ASN A 254 -11.62 -13.14 7.94
C ASN A 254 -10.54 -13.54 8.95
N TRP A 255 -9.62 -12.64 9.31
CA TRP A 255 -8.59 -12.95 10.32
C TRP A 255 -9.08 -12.67 11.75
N GLY A 256 -10.20 -11.97 11.93
CA GLY A 256 -10.65 -11.52 13.24
C GLY A 256 -9.73 -10.45 13.85
N LYS A 257 -8.88 -9.81 13.04
CA LYS A 257 -7.87 -8.87 13.51
C LYS A 257 -8.55 -7.62 14.07
N LYS A 258 -8.16 -7.22 15.28
CA LYS A 258 -8.59 -5.96 15.87
C LYS A 258 -7.63 -4.84 15.47
N MET A 259 -8.14 -3.73 14.97
CA MET A 259 -7.34 -2.63 14.42
C MET A 259 -7.81 -1.26 14.93
N SER A 260 -6.88 -0.30 15.05
CA SER A 260 -7.20 1.08 15.47
C SER A 260 -6.98 2.11 14.35
N TYR A 261 -5.76 2.18 13.82
CA TYR A 261 -5.35 3.16 12.80
C TYR A 261 -4.83 2.43 11.57
N VAL A 262 -5.32 2.84 10.41
CA VAL A 262 -4.83 2.45 9.10
C VAL A 262 -4.61 3.72 8.29
N VAL A 263 -3.37 3.93 7.85
CA VAL A 263 -2.96 5.14 7.13
C VAL A 263 -2.36 4.73 5.80
N ALA A 264 -2.86 5.31 4.72
CA ALA A 264 -2.32 5.13 3.37
C ALA A 264 -1.37 6.29 3.05
N ILE A 265 -0.20 5.98 2.51
CA ILE A 265 0.88 6.91 2.19
C ILE A 265 1.27 6.73 0.73
N GLY A 266 1.16 7.78 -0.09
CA GLY A 266 1.62 7.79 -1.47
C GLY A 266 2.45 9.04 -1.78
N PRO A 267 3.06 9.16 -2.97
CA PRO A 267 3.93 10.29 -3.31
C PRO A 267 3.25 11.66 -3.20
N LEU A 268 1.94 11.68 -3.39
CA LEU A 268 1.10 12.88 -3.48
C LEU A 268 0.11 13.04 -2.31
N GLY A 269 0.21 12.20 -1.26
CA GLY A 269 -0.75 12.30 -0.17
C GLY A 269 -0.57 11.30 0.96
N MET A 270 -1.27 11.58 2.06
CA MET A 270 -1.32 10.74 3.24
C MET A 270 -2.71 10.82 3.85
N ARG A 271 -3.37 9.67 4.05
CA ARG A 271 -4.80 9.63 4.39
C ARG A 271 -5.11 8.58 5.44
N ASP A 272 -6.01 8.91 6.36
CA ASP A 272 -6.62 7.91 7.23
C ASP A 272 -7.63 7.11 6.41
N VAL A 273 -7.35 5.83 6.22
CA VAL A 273 -8.20 4.88 5.50
C VAL A 273 -8.80 3.83 6.44
N SER A 274 -8.76 4.06 7.76
CA SER A 274 -9.21 3.09 8.77
C SER A 274 -10.63 2.57 8.51
N LYS A 275 -11.56 3.44 8.11
CA LYS A 275 -12.95 3.06 7.80
C LYS A 275 -13.09 2.11 6.60
N ARG A 276 -12.12 2.08 5.68
CA ARG A 276 -12.10 1.14 4.55
C ARG A 276 -11.84 -0.29 5.03
N TYR A 277 -11.06 -0.44 6.10
CA TYR A 277 -10.54 -1.72 6.59
C TYR A 277 -11.19 -2.18 7.89
N ILE A 278 -11.89 -1.28 8.57
CA ILE A 278 -12.63 -1.54 9.81
C ILE A 278 -14.08 -1.19 9.52
N ASP A 279 -14.85 -2.21 9.14
CA ASP A 279 -16.29 -2.08 8.93
C ASP A 279 -16.98 -1.76 10.26
N MET A 280 -17.53 -0.56 10.39
CA MET A 280 -18.19 -0.12 11.62
C MET A 280 -19.58 -0.72 11.78
N SER A 281 -20.17 -1.21 10.69
CA SER A 281 -21.48 -1.86 10.69
C SER A 281 -21.39 -3.34 11.11
N THR A 282 -20.38 -4.07 10.65
CA THR A 282 -20.25 -5.52 10.91
C THR A 282 -19.18 -5.88 11.93
N SER A 283 -18.19 -5.01 12.15
CA SER A 283 -16.93 -5.37 12.84
C SER A 283 -16.59 -4.37 13.96
N LYS A 284 -17.62 -3.82 14.59
CA LYS A 284 -17.49 -2.85 15.69
C LYS A 284 -16.69 -3.40 16.89
N ASP A 285 -16.78 -4.71 17.15
CA ASP A 285 -16.00 -5.41 18.18
C ASP A 285 -14.50 -5.58 17.81
N LYS A 286 -14.17 -5.37 16.53
CA LYS A 286 -12.81 -5.38 15.99
C LYS A 286 -12.16 -3.99 15.99
N GLN A 287 -12.92 -2.92 16.19
CA GLN A 287 -12.31 -1.60 16.33
C GLN A 287 -11.66 -1.44 17.71
N LEU A 288 -10.35 -1.21 17.72
CA LEU A 288 -9.60 -0.85 18.92
C LEU A 288 -9.76 0.64 19.26
N PRO A 289 -9.64 1.02 20.55
CA PRO A 289 -9.71 2.43 20.95
C PRO A 289 -8.65 3.29 20.26
N ARG A 290 -9.10 4.40 19.68
CA ARG A 290 -8.24 5.37 18.99
C ARG A 290 -7.82 6.50 19.94
N THR A 291 -6.90 6.18 20.84
CA THR A 291 -6.47 7.07 21.94
C THR A 291 -5.11 7.74 21.74
N LYS A 292 -4.42 7.49 20.63
CA LYS A 292 -3.05 7.98 20.40
C LYS A 292 -2.98 9.49 20.12
N VAL A 293 -4.05 10.04 19.55
CA VAL A 293 -4.25 11.46 19.27
C VAL A 293 -5.75 11.70 19.06
N SER A 294 -6.26 12.90 19.34
CA SER A 294 -7.67 13.22 19.07
C SER A 294 -7.97 13.20 17.57
N GLU A 295 -9.16 12.78 17.16
CA GLU A 295 -9.55 12.70 15.73
C GLU A 295 -9.41 14.06 15.02
N LYS A 296 -9.73 15.17 15.71
CA LYS A 296 -9.53 16.53 15.19
C LYS A 296 -8.06 16.82 14.88
N ASN A 297 -7.15 16.42 15.78
CA ASN A 297 -5.72 16.63 15.58
C ASN A 297 -5.15 15.65 14.55
N LEU A 298 -5.61 14.41 14.51
CA LEU A 298 -5.24 13.45 13.46
C LEU A 298 -5.57 14.00 12.07
N PHE A 299 -6.81 14.47 11.89
CA PHE A 299 -7.25 15.07 10.64
C PHE A 299 -6.34 16.23 10.22
N LYS A 300 -6.03 17.15 11.15
CA LYS A 300 -5.14 18.28 10.88
C LYS A 300 -3.72 17.84 10.52
N VAL A 301 -3.16 16.88 11.24
CA VAL A 301 -1.81 16.34 10.98
C VAL A 301 -1.75 15.70 9.60
N LEU A 302 -2.72 14.84 9.26
CA LEU A 302 -2.75 14.18 7.96
C LEU A 302 -2.99 15.17 6.83
N GLN A 303 -3.90 16.13 7.00
CA GLN A 303 -4.10 17.22 6.03
C GLN A 303 -2.80 18.01 5.82
N PHE A 304 -2.08 18.35 6.90
CA PHE A 304 -0.82 19.07 6.80
C PHE A 304 0.25 18.27 6.03
N LEU A 305 0.41 16.98 6.33
CA LEU A 305 1.37 16.11 5.65
C LEU A 305 1.01 15.89 4.18
N ASP A 306 -0.26 15.64 3.90
CA ASP A 306 -0.81 15.47 2.56
C ASP A 306 -0.55 16.69 1.67
N LEU A 307 -0.92 17.89 2.15
CA LEU A 307 -0.69 19.14 1.40
C LEU A 307 0.80 19.43 1.20
N ARG A 308 1.65 19.13 2.19
CA ARG A 308 3.10 19.28 2.03
C ARG A 308 3.65 18.37 0.93
N LYS A 309 3.18 17.13 0.81
CA LYS A 309 3.58 16.24 -0.27
C LYS A 309 3.14 16.76 -1.63
N LYS A 310 1.90 17.24 -1.76
CA LYS A 310 1.41 17.88 -3.00
C LYS A 310 2.23 19.12 -3.39
N ILE A 311 2.54 20.00 -2.43
CA ILE A 311 3.40 21.17 -2.65
C ILE A 311 4.81 20.76 -3.09
N SER A 312 5.40 19.77 -2.43
CA SER A 312 6.72 19.28 -2.79
C SER A 312 6.74 18.70 -4.20
N TYR A 313 5.75 17.88 -4.55
CA TYR A 313 5.61 17.30 -5.88
C TYR A 313 5.48 18.39 -6.95
N MET A 314 4.53 19.33 -6.76
CA MET A 314 4.30 20.45 -7.67
C MET A 314 5.58 21.25 -7.93
N ARG A 315 6.34 21.57 -6.87
CA ARG A 315 7.62 22.29 -7.00
C ARG A 315 8.67 21.52 -7.81
N ASN A 316 8.64 20.19 -7.74
CA ASN A 316 9.64 19.35 -8.39
C ASN A 316 9.26 19.01 -9.85
N THR A 317 7.98 18.86 -10.16
CA THR A 317 7.54 18.30 -11.45
C THR A 317 6.87 19.30 -12.38
N GLY A 318 6.24 20.37 -11.87
CA GLY A 318 5.45 21.24 -12.74
C GLY A 318 4.08 20.65 -13.17
N ASP A 319 3.68 19.48 -12.67
CA ASP A 319 2.50 18.76 -13.16
C ASP A 319 1.18 19.18 -12.48
N ASP A 320 0.62 20.28 -12.98
CA ASP A 320 -0.67 20.83 -12.54
C ASP A 320 -1.84 19.84 -12.71
N LEU A 321 -1.86 19.08 -13.81
CA LEU A 321 -2.98 18.19 -14.12
C LEU A 321 -3.05 17.05 -13.11
N LYS A 322 -1.89 16.46 -12.78
CA LYS A 322 -1.81 15.44 -11.73
C LYS A 322 -2.23 15.97 -10.37
N ILE A 323 -1.82 17.19 -10.03
CA ILE A 323 -2.23 17.85 -8.79
C ILE A 323 -3.74 18.04 -8.73
N TYR A 324 -4.35 18.58 -9.79
CA TYR A 324 -5.79 18.75 -9.88
C TYR A 324 -6.53 17.42 -9.72
N GLN A 325 -6.09 16.39 -10.46
CA GLN A 325 -6.65 15.04 -10.37
C GLN A 325 -6.57 14.48 -8.94
N MET A 326 -5.44 14.66 -8.24
CA MET A 326 -5.29 14.22 -6.85
C MET A 326 -6.26 14.92 -5.90
N PHE A 327 -6.46 16.24 -6.04
CA PHE A 327 -7.43 16.94 -5.21
C PHE A 327 -8.86 16.44 -5.46
N VAL A 328 -9.22 16.17 -6.71
CA VAL A 328 -10.54 15.61 -7.04
C VAL A 328 -10.71 14.23 -6.40
N ARG A 329 -9.72 13.35 -6.52
CA ARG A 329 -9.75 12.00 -5.93
C ARG A 329 -9.81 12.03 -4.41
N ASP A 330 -9.09 12.95 -3.77
CA ASP A 330 -9.16 13.15 -2.32
C ASP A 330 -10.56 13.53 -1.86
N ILE A 331 -11.25 14.41 -2.60
CA ILE A 331 -12.63 14.80 -2.29
C ILE A 331 -13.58 13.62 -2.47
N GLN A 332 -13.43 12.84 -3.54
CA GLN A 332 -14.23 11.63 -3.78
C GLN A 332 -14.04 10.60 -2.66
N GLU A 333 -12.80 10.31 -2.29
CA GLU A 333 -12.47 9.37 -1.22
C GLU A 333 -12.98 9.86 0.14
N MET A 334 -12.84 11.15 0.46
CA MET A 334 -13.38 11.71 1.71
C MET A 334 -14.90 11.57 1.78
N LYS A 335 -15.62 11.86 0.69
CA LYS A 335 -17.07 11.68 0.63
C LYS A 335 -17.45 10.22 0.81
N TRP A 336 -16.71 9.31 0.17
CA TRP A 336 -16.94 7.87 0.31
C TRP A 336 -16.74 7.41 1.76
N LEU A 337 -15.61 7.74 2.39
CA LEU A 337 -15.29 7.40 3.79
C LEU A 337 -16.23 8.05 4.82
N GLN A 338 -16.87 9.16 4.48
CA GLN A 338 -17.85 9.82 5.36
C GLN A 338 -19.23 9.17 5.29
N ASN A 339 -19.67 8.79 4.10
CA ASN A 339 -21.04 8.36 3.84
C ASN A 339 -21.23 6.83 3.88
N HIS A 340 -20.15 6.05 3.80
CA HIS A 340 -20.22 4.59 3.81
C HIS A 340 -19.75 4.05 5.15
N ASP A 341 -20.68 3.41 5.87
CA ASP A 341 -20.39 2.61 7.06
C ASP A 341 -20.08 1.13 6.71
N GLY A 342 -20.05 0.79 5.42
CA GLY A 342 -19.76 -0.55 4.89
C GLY A 342 -18.85 -0.51 3.66
N VAL A 343 -18.34 -1.67 3.26
CA VAL A 343 -17.34 -1.80 2.19
C VAL A 343 -17.97 -2.03 0.82
N ASP A 344 -17.56 -1.22 -0.14
CA ASP A 344 -17.81 -1.40 -1.57
C ASP A 344 -16.65 -2.20 -2.19
N SER A 345 -16.79 -3.53 -2.19
CA SER A 345 -15.81 -4.49 -2.72
C SER A 345 -16.31 -5.02 -4.06
N LEU A 346 -15.43 -5.01 -5.07
CA LEU A 346 -15.72 -5.62 -6.38
C LEU A 346 -15.82 -7.14 -6.28
N VAL A 347 -15.19 -7.71 -5.25
CA VAL A 347 -15.26 -9.13 -4.94
C VAL A 347 -16.33 -9.29 -3.86
N GLY A 348 -17.40 -10.03 -4.14
CA GLY A 348 -18.44 -10.33 -3.16
C GLY A 348 -17.88 -11.04 -1.91
N ASP A 349 -18.73 -11.32 -0.92
CA ASP A 349 -18.32 -12.04 0.30
C ASP A 349 -17.61 -13.37 -0.06
N MET A 350 -16.32 -13.45 0.23
CA MET A 350 -15.46 -14.61 -0.07
C MET A 350 -15.57 -15.71 1.00
N GLY A 351 -16.44 -15.52 1.99
CA GLY A 351 -16.59 -16.40 3.15
C GLY A 351 -15.46 -16.27 4.16
N GLU A 352 -15.67 -16.82 5.36
CA GLU A 352 -14.72 -16.80 6.47
C GLU A 352 -13.49 -17.68 6.15
N LYS A 353 -12.43 -17.10 5.57
CA LYS A 353 -11.14 -17.77 5.33
C LYS A 353 -10.00 -17.09 6.10
N GLY A 354 -9.47 -17.76 7.11
CA GLY A 354 -8.32 -17.25 7.88
C GLY A 354 -7.08 -16.96 7.03
N ARG A 355 -6.09 -16.28 7.63
CA ARG A 355 -4.85 -15.87 6.98
C ARG A 355 -4.17 -17.01 6.23
N ILE A 356 -3.71 -16.74 5.02
CA ILE A 356 -3.01 -17.72 4.18
C ILE A 356 -1.52 -17.68 4.51
N SER A 357 -0.88 -16.50 4.51
CA SER A 357 0.55 -16.33 4.79
C SER A 357 0.93 -16.63 6.25
N GLY A 358 2.19 -17.02 6.49
CA GLY A 358 2.64 -17.41 7.84
C GLY A 358 2.56 -18.91 8.10
N SER A 359 3.40 -19.39 9.03
CA SER A 359 3.29 -20.76 9.54
C SER A 359 2.01 -20.94 10.36
N LYS A 360 1.58 -22.19 10.57
CA LYS A 360 0.41 -22.50 11.42
C LYS A 360 0.55 -21.90 12.82
N ASP A 361 1.71 -22.08 13.45
CA ASP A 361 1.99 -21.55 14.79
C ASP A 361 1.99 -20.02 14.82
N TRP A 362 2.56 -19.36 13.79
CA TRP A 362 2.56 -17.91 13.66
C TRP A 362 1.13 -17.35 13.59
N LYS A 363 0.29 -17.96 12.76
CA LYS A 363 -1.13 -17.57 12.64
C LYS A 363 -1.90 -17.82 13.94
N ALA A 364 -1.67 -18.96 14.59
CA ALA A 364 -2.32 -19.31 15.85
C ALA A 364 -1.95 -18.35 16.99
N GLN A 365 -0.66 -17.99 17.13
CA GLN A 365 -0.19 -17.01 18.11
C GLN A 365 -0.87 -15.66 17.95
N ARG A 366 -1.19 -15.27 16.71
CA ARG A 366 -1.87 -14.01 16.40
C ARG A 366 -3.40 -14.12 16.39
N GLY A 367 -3.96 -15.33 16.49
CA GLY A 367 -5.40 -15.57 16.38
C GLY A 367 -5.96 -15.34 14.97
N GLU A 368 -5.12 -15.36 13.93
CA GLU A 368 -5.49 -15.00 12.55
C GLU A 368 -5.83 -16.23 11.69
N ASN A 369 -6.01 -17.41 12.30
CA ASN A 369 -6.26 -18.67 11.60
C ASN A 369 -7.73 -18.87 11.15
N GLY A 370 -8.61 -17.89 11.37
CA GLY A 370 -10.02 -17.94 11.00
C GLY A 370 -10.90 -18.75 11.96
N GLY A 371 -10.37 -19.16 13.12
CA GLY A 371 -11.18 -19.76 14.17
C GLY A 371 -11.98 -18.70 14.91
N LYS A 372 -13.32 -18.83 14.93
CA LYS A 372 -14.18 -17.99 15.77
C LYS A 372 -13.70 -18.06 17.22
N LYS A 373 -13.38 -16.91 17.80
CA LYS A 373 -13.35 -16.72 19.25
C LYS A 373 -14.67 -16.12 19.70
#